data_AF-A0A1I5T7Z6-F1
#
_entry.id   AF-A0A1I5T7Z6-F1
#
_cell.length_a   1.000
_cell.length_b   1.000
_cell.length_c   1.000
_cell.angle_alpha   90.00
_cell.angle_beta   90.00
_cell.angle_gamma   90.00
#
_symmetry.space_group_name_H-M   'P 1'
#
loop_
_entity.id
_entity.type
_entity.pdbx_description
1 polymer ?
#
loop_
_entity_poly.entity_id
_entity_poly.type
_entity_poly.pdbx_seq_one_letter_code
_entity_poly.pdbx_strand_id
1 'polypeptide(L)'
;MGLFEEMEADIYSISNDSPEAHKELKEQMGFTFTMLSDPSLHVIEKAEMAGEGMSVRGYSVFNEDGELITSEEDDLWGTNIESTAEKIKSALN
;
A
#
# COMPACT_ATOMS: atom_id res chain seq x y z
N MET A 1 12.75 12.48 -8.15
CA MET A 1 11.39 13.00 -7.90
C MET A 1 10.46 11.86 -8.21
N GLY A 2 10.07 11.18 -7.14
CA GLY A 2 9.30 9.94 -7.19
C GLY A 2 7.90 10.21 -7.73
N LEU A 3 7.41 9.30 -8.56
CA LEU A 3 6.12 9.38 -9.26
C LEU A 3 4.92 9.67 -8.34
N PHE A 4 5.03 9.32 -7.06
CA PHE A 4 4.02 9.52 -6.04
C PHE A 4 4.28 10.70 -5.09
N GLU A 5 5.45 11.34 -5.15
CA GLU A 5 5.79 12.50 -4.29
C GLU A 5 4.93 13.74 -4.63
N GLU A 6 4.38 13.79 -5.83
CA GLU A 6 3.49 14.86 -6.29
C GLU A 6 2.02 14.60 -5.94
N MET A 7 1.69 13.44 -5.35
CA MET A 7 0.34 13.16 -4.89
C MET A 7 0.13 13.83 -3.53
N GLU A 8 -1.01 14.50 -3.36
CA GLU A 8 -1.46 15.02 -2.06
C GLU A 8 -1.98 13.87 -1.18
N ALA A 9 -1.14 12.85 -0.95
CA ALA A 9 -1.49 11.65 -0.18
C ALA A 9 -0.27 11.10 0.57
N ASP A 10 -0.51 10.59 1.78
CA ASP A 10 0.48 9.81 2.51
C ASP A 10 0.56 8.38 1.98
N ILE A 11 1.77 7.86 1.84
CA ILE A 11 2.02 6.55 1.22
C ILE A 11 2.68 5.61 2.20
N TYR A 12 2.06 4.45 2.35
CA TYR A 12 2.47 3.39 3.23
C TYR A 12 2.44 2.06 2.48
N SER A 13 3.37 1.16 2.80
CA SER A 13 3.13 -0.26 2.57
C SER A 13 2.57 -0.88 3.84
N ILE A 14 1.76 -1.93 3.72
CA ILE A 14 1.16 -2.64 4.85
C ILE A 14 1.23 -4.14 4.61
N SER A 15 1.57 -4.92 5.64
CA SER A 15 1.43 -6.38 5.65
C SER A 15 1.12 -6.88 7.06
N ASN A 16 0.91 -8.19 7.21
CA ASN A 16 0.76 -8.84 8.51
C ASN A 16 2.10 -9.18 9.20
N ASP A 17 3.24 -8.79 8.63
CA ASP A 17 4.55 -8.99 9.23
C ASP A 17 4.74 -8.07 10.45
N SER A 18 5.66 -8.46 11.35
CA SER A 18 5.95 -7.67 12.54
C SER A 18 6.77 -6.42 12.22
N PRO A 19 6.75 -5.38 13.09
CA PRO A 19 7.61 -4.21 12.95
C PRO A 19 9.11 -4.55 12.86
N GLU A 20 9.57 -5.60 13.57
CA GLU A 20 10.96 -6.07 13.52
C GLU A 20 11.31 -6.64 12.14
N ALA A 21 10.45 -7.47 11.56
CA ALA A 21 10.64 -8.01 10.21
C ALA A 21 10.69 -6.90 9.16
N HIS A 22 9.82 -5.88 9.28
CA HIS A 22 9.87 -4.69 8.43
C HIS A 22 11.16 -3.89 8.60
N LYS A 23 11.65 -3.73 9.84
CA LYS A 23 12.91 -3.04 10.10
C LYS A 23 14.07 -3.76 9.40
N GLU A 24 14.16 -5.08 9.54
CA GLU A 24 15.18 -5.89 8.86
C GLU A 24 15.07 -5.76 7.33
N LEU A 25 13.85 -5.83 6.78
CA LEU A 25 13.61 -5.67 5.35
C LEU A 25 14.05 -4.29 4.84
N LYS A 26 13.74 -3.21 5.57
CA LYS A 26 14.17 -1.85 5.22
C LYS A 26 15.69 -1.72 5.22
N GLU A 27 16.36 -2.27 6.23
CA GLU A 27 17.82 -2.26 6.33
C GLU A 27 18.49 -3.03 5.19
N GLN A 28 17.91 -4.15 4.76
CA GLN A 28 18.44 -4.98 3.67
C GLN A 28 18.20 -4.37 2.28
N MET A 29 17.01 -3.83 2.04
CA MET A 29 16.58 -3.39 0.70
C MET A 29 16.77 -1.89 0.45
N GLY A 30 17.07 -1.11 1.50
CA GLY A 30 17.24 0.34 1.40
C GLY A 30 15.94 1.11 1.17
N PHE A 31 14.79 0.53 1.55
CA PHE A 31 13.50 1.20 1.40
C PHE A 31 13.35 2.41 2.31
N THR A 32 12.88 3.52 1.76
CA THR A 32 12.70 4.79 2.49
C THR A 32 11.25 5.03 2.93
N PHE A 33 10.28 4.34 2.33
CA PHE A 33 8.86 4.46 2.68
C PHE A 33 8.52 3.79 4.02
N THR A 34 7.40 4.19 4.60
CA THR A 34 6.91 3.66 5.88
C THR A 34 6.20 2.32 5.64
N MET A 35 6.53 1.33 6.47
CA MET A 35 5.90 0.00 6.46
C MET A 35 5.06 -0.15 7.74
N LEU A 36 3.77 -0.42 7.56
CA LEU A 36 2.79 -0.63 8.63
C LEU A 36 2.59 -2.12 8.88
N SER A 37 2.52 -2.49 10.16
CA SER A 37 2.24 -3.85 10.60
C SER A 37 0.76 -3.97 10.99
N ASP A 38 0.03 -4.87 10.33
CA ASP A 38 -1.36 -5.22 10.63
C ASP A 38 -1.49 -6.75 10.82
N PRO A 39 -0.99 -7.28 11.95
CA PRO A 39 -0.99 -8.72 12.21
C PRO A 39 -2.41 -9.30 12.35
N SER A 40 -3.40 -8.45 12.64
CA SER A 40 -4.81 -8.80 12.73
C SER A 40 -5.55 -8.79 11.39
N LEU A 41 -4.92 -8.30 10.32
CA LEU A 41 -5.53 -8.03 9.01
C LEU A 41 -6.70 -7.03 9.06
N HIS A 42 -6.88 -6.26 10.13
CA HIS A 42 -8.05 -5.40 10.29
C HIS A 42 -8.13 -4.27 9.25
N VAL A 43 -7.01 -3.62 8.98
CA VAL A 43 -6.90 -2.56 7.96
C VAL A 43 -6.87 -3.19 6.57
N ILE A 44 -6.19 -4.33 6.42
CA ILE A 44 -6.11 -5.07 5.15
C ILE A 44 -7.50 -5.59 4.71
N GLU A 45 -8.34 -6.04 5.65
CA GLU A 45 -9.75 -6.40 5.41
C GLU A 45 -10.56 -5.18 4.98
N LYS A 46 -10.40 -4.04 5.68
CA LYS A 46 -11.06 -2.78 5.32
C LYS A 46 -10.64 -2.27 3.94
N ALA A 47 -9.42 -2.60 3.52
CA ALA A 47 -8.88 -2.30 2.20
C ALA A 47 -9.40 -3.24 1.10
N GLU A 48 -10.22 -4.23 1.43
CA GLU A 48 -10.65 -5.30 0.49
C GLU A 48 -9.45 -6.10 -0.08
N MET A 49 -8.35 -6.20 0.67
CA MET A 49 -7.10 -6.84 0.23
C MET A 49 -6.73 -8.08 1.06
N ALA A 50 -7.65 -8.60 1.88
CA ALA A 50 -7.40 -9.82 2.65
C ALA A 50 -7.48 -11.07 1.76
N GLY A 51 -6.40 -11.86 1.75
CA GLY A 51 -6.33 -13.20 1.16
C GLY A 51 -6.37 -14.30 2.22
N GLU A 52 -5.83 -15.48 1.90
CA GLU A 52 -5.75 -16.62 2.82
C GLU A 52 -4.66 -16.43 3.89
N GLY A 53 -4.98 -15.66 4.93
CA GLY A 53 -4.09 -15.43 6.09
C GLY A 53 -2.99 -14.39 5.87
N MET A 54 -3.01 -13.68 4.74
CA MET A 54 -2.13 -12.56 4.40
C MET A 54 -2.82 -11.63 3.40
N SER A 55 -2.25 -10.46 3.11
CA SER A 55 -2.76 -9.59 2.05
C SER A 55 -2.51 -10.17 0.65
N VAL A 56 -3.44 -9.99 -0.28
CA VAL A 56 -3.13 -10.06 -1.72
C VAL A 56 -2.26 -8.86 -2.12
N ARG A 57 -1.60 -8.92 -3.29
CA ARG A 57 -0.70 -7.85 -3.75
C ARG A 57 -1.47 -6.84 -4.60
N GLY A 58 -1.19 -5.56 -4.39
CA GLY A 58 -1.87 -4.47 -5.10
C GLY A 58 -1.82 -3.18 -4.31
N TYR A 59 -2.83 -2.33 -4.49
CA TYR A 59 -2.93 -1.04 -3.82
C TYR A 59 -4.38 -0.72 -3.45
N SER A 60 -4.54 0.13 -2.43
CA SER A 60 -5.82 0.67 -2.03
C SER A 60 -5.66 2.14 -1.66
N VAL A 61 -6.72 2.93 -1.87
CA VAL A 61 -6.73 4.36 -1.61
C VAL A 61 -7.86 4.68 -0.65
N PHE A 62 -7.55 5.44 0.39
CA PHE A 62 -8.51 5.90 1.40
C PHE A 62 -8.64 7.43 1.36
N ASN A 63 -9.83 7.94 1.69
CA ASN A 63 -10.02 9.37 1.94
C ASN A 63 -9.57 9.75 3.37
N GLU A 64 -9.63 11.05 3.70
CA GLU A 64 -9.23 11.57 5.02
C GLU A 64 -10.08 11.04 6.19
N ASP A 65 -11.33 10.64 5.91
CA ASP A 65 -12.24 10.00 6.88
C ASP A 65 -11.95 8.50 7.07
N GLY A 66 -10.97 7.98 6.32
CA GLY A 66 -10.60 6.58 6.32
C GLY A 66 -11.59 5.69 5.58
N GLU A 67 -12.44 6.21 4.70
CA GLU A 67 -13.31 5.41 3.83
C GLU A 67 -12.53 4.96 2.58
N LEU A 68 -12.79 3.72 2.15
CA LEU A 68 -12.14 3.15 0.96
C LEU A 68 -12.68 3.84 -0.30
N ILE A 69 -11.79 4.42 -1.09
CA ILE A 69 -12.10 5.02 -2.40
C ILE A 69 -12.00 3.95 -3.49
N THR A 70 -10.88 3.24 -3.53
CA THR A 70 -10.62 2.17 -4.52
C THR A 70 -9.66 1.14 -3.97
N SER A 71 -9.77 -0.08 -4.48
CA SER A 71 -8.85 -1.19 -4.22
C SER A 71 -8.65 -1.99 -5.49
N GLU A 72 -7.40 -2.38 -5.78
CA GLU A 72 -7.07 -3.19 -6.95
C GLU A 72 -6.00 -4.22 -6.59
N GLU A 73 -6.34 -5.50 -6.77
CA GLU A 73 -5.38 -6.60 -6.78
C GLU A 73 -4.55 -6.52 -8.08
N ASP A 74 -3.25 -6.33 -7.94
CA ASP A 74 -2.31 -6.20 -9.05
C ASP A 74 -0.92 -6.68 -8.62
N ASP A 75 -0.56 -7.90 -9.00
CA ASP A 75 0.77 -8.47 -8.76
C ASP A 75 1.91 -7.69 -9.43
N LEU A 76 1.58 -6.87 -10.43
CA LEU A 76 2.51 -6.14 -11.29
C LEU A 76 2.46 -4.63 -11.05
N TRP A 77 1.81 -4.15 -9.98
CA TRP A 77 1.68 -2.72 -9.69
C TRP A 77 3.04 -2.00 -9.70
N GLY A 78 4.07 -2.64 -9.12
CA GLY A 78 5.43 -2.09 -9.07
C GLY A 78 6.14 -2.09 -10.43
N THR A 79 5.80 -3.02 -11.30
CA THR A 79 6.31 -3.10 -12.68
C THR A 79 5.62 -2.04 -13.56
N ASN A 80 4.33 -1.80 -13.33
CA ASN A 80 3.48 -0.89 -14.09
C ASN A 80 3.30 0.47 -13.39
N ILE A 81 4.34 0.93 -12.71
CA ILE A 81 4.26 2.00 -11.71
C ILE A 81 3.63 3.30 -12.25
N GLU A 82 3.90 3.67 -13.50
CA GLU A 82 3.32 4.82 -14.19
C GLU A 82 1.80 4.71 -14.30
N SER A 83 1.31 3.57 -14.77
CA SER A 83 -0.13 3.31 -14.89
C SER A 83 -0.80 3.23 -13.52
N THR A 84 -0.15 2.59 -12.54
CA THR A 84 -0.65 2.54 -11.16
C THR A 84 -0.81 3.94 -10.57
N ALA A 85 0.16 4.83 -10.78
CA ALA A 85 0.06 6.20 -10.31
C ALA A 85 -1.03 7.01 -11.00
N GLU A 86 -1.25 6.82 -12.31
CA GLU A 86 -2.36 7.47 -13.02
C GLU A 86 -3.73 7.04 -12.48
N LYS A 87 -3.90 5.74 -12.19
CA LYS A 87 -5.14 5.22 -11.59
C LYS A 87 -5.37 5.81 -10.20
N ILE A 88 -4.34 5.85 -9.36
CA ILE A 88 -4.42 6.45 -8.01
C ILE A 88 -4.75 7.94 -8.11
N LYS A 89 -4.06 8.70 -8.97
CA LYS A 89 -4.36 10.12 -9.21
C LYS A 89 -5.81 10.31 -9.65
N SER A 90 -6.31 9.45 -10.54
CA SER A 90 -7.69 9.53 -11.01
C SER A 90 -8.72 9.22 -9.92
N ALA A 91 -8.38 8.38 -8.95
CA ALA A 91 -9.25 8.07 -7.81
C ALA A 91 -9.29 9.19 -6.75
N LEU A 92 -8.24 10.01 -6.66
CA LEU A 92 -8.12 11.12 -5.72
C LEU A 92 -8.77 12.43 -6.23
N ASN A 93 -9.20 12.50 -7.49
CA ASN A 93 -9.87 13.66 -8.10
C ASN A 93 -11.38 13.49 -8.16
#